data_AF-A0A2U1KQR1-F1
#
_entry.id   AF-A0A2U1KQR1-F1
#
_cell.length_a   1.000
_cell.length_b   1.000
_cell.length_c   1.000
_cell.angle_alpha   90.00
_cell.angle_beta   90.00
_cell.angle_gamma   90.00
#
_symmetry.space_group_name_H-M   'P 1'
#
loop_
_entity.id
_entity.type
_entity.pdbx_description
1 polymer ?
#
loop_
_entity_poly.entity_id
_entity_poly.type
_entity_poly.pdbx_seq_one_letter_code
_entity_poly.pdbx_strand_id
1 'polypeptide(L)'
;MVAVDESDVSLYALKWTLEHVFKKHVVDPVMGEEVDPEPDPEQGMVTLVHAIEPFERYTFPAEPSMYTSASMVESVRKAQHQNAVELLSRAFQICRKAKIKAETLILEGDTKEMLCQAVEEMHFDLLVVGSRGLGAIKRAFLGSVSDFCAHHAKCPVLIVKPPHK
;
A
#
# COMPACT_ATOMS: atom_id res chain seq x y z
N MET A 1 0.51 7.15 4.99
CA MET A 1 0.81 6.21 3.88
C MET A 1 -0.22 5.08 3.84
N VAL A 2 -0.44 4.49 2.66
CA VAL A 2 -1.27 3.29 2.47
C VAL A 2 -0.43 2.23 1.74
N ALA A 3 -0.26 1.05 2.36
CA ALA A 3 0.39 -0.08 1.72
C ALA A 3 -0.56 -0.77 0.74
N VAL A 4 -0.11 -0.96 -0.50
CA VAL A 4 -0.89 -1.56 -1.59
C VAL A 4 -0.14 -2.76 -2.16
N ASP A 5 -0.85 -3.86 -2.36
CA ASP A 5 -0.38 -5.08 -3.03
C ASP A 5 -1.42 -5.52 -4.08
N GLU A 6 -1.22 -6.66 -4.74
CA GLU A 6 -2.18 -7.18 -5.74
C GLU A 6 -3.50 -7.69 -5.11
N SER A 7 -3.64 -7.70 -3.78
CA SER A 7 -4.83 -8.23 -3.12
C SER A 7 -6.00 -7.24 -3.17
N ASP A 8 -7.21 -7.80 -3.27
CA ASP A 8 -8.44 -7.01 -3.14
C ASP A 8 -8.57 -6.33 -1.76
N VAL A 9 -7.92 -6.90 -0.73
CA VAL A 9 -7.98 -6.40 0.65
C VAL A 9 -7.20 -5.09 0.79
N SER A 10 -6.03 -4.96 0.15
CA SER A 10 -5.27 -3.70 0.16
C SER A 10 -5.96 -2.62 -0.67
N LEU A 11 -6.54 -2.98 -1.83
CA LEU A 11 -7.34 -2.05 -2.63
C LEU A 11 -8.61 -1.60 -1.90
N TYR A 12 -9.24 -2.49 -1.13
CA TYR A 12 -10.34 -2.11 -0.24
C TYR A 12 -9.86 -1.15 0.85
N ALA A 13 -8.72 -1.42 1.49
CA ALA A 13 -8.15 -0.56 2.52
C ALA A 13 -7.88 0.86 1.99
N LEU A 14 -7.36 0.98 0.77
CA LEU A 14 -7.20 2.25 0.09
C LEU A 14 -8.53 2.99 -0.06
N LYS A 15 -9.53 2.36 -0.67
CA LYS A 15 -10.85 2.99 -0.88
C LYS A 15 -11.48 3.44 0.44
N TRP A 16 -11.45 2.56 1.45
CA TRP A 16 -11.96 2.85 2.78
C TRP A 16 -11.27 4.07 3.39
N THR A 17 -9.93 4.15 3.26
CA THR A 17 -9.13 5.29 3.76
C THR A 17 -9.54 6.59 3.10
N LEU A 18 -9.66 6.61 1.77
CA LEU A 18 -10.09 7.80 1.04
C LEU A 18 -11.50 8.26 1.47
N GLU A 19 -12.39 7.31 1.76
CA GLU A 19 -13.77 7.59 2.17
C GLU A 19 -13.92 8.05 3.62
N HIS A 20 -13.07 7.59 4.55
CA HIS A 20 -13.30 7.79 5.99
C HIS A 20 -12.23 8.65 6.67
N VAL A 21 -11.03 8.73 6.10
CA VAL A 21 -9.93 9.55 6.64
C VAL A 21 -9.90 10.93 5.97
N PHE A 22 -10.17 10.99 4.66
CA PHE A 22 -10.03 12.23 3.88
C PHE A 22 -11.35 12.94 3.61
N LYS A 23 -12.48 12.24 3.49
CA LYS A 23 -13.78 12.91 3.41
C LYS A 23 -14.21 13.36 4.80
N LYS A 24 -14.06 14.66 5.08
CA LYS A 24 -14.78 15.30 6.19
C LYS A 24 -16.29 15.21 5.91
N HIS A 25 -17.10 15.00 6.96
CA HIS A 25 -18.55 15.24 6.86
C HIS A 25 -18.76 16.70 6.43
N VAL A 26 -19.08 16.93 5.16
CA VAL A 26 -19.58 18.22 4.70
C VAL A 26 -21.00 18.32 5.22
N VAL A 27 -21.17 19.06 6.32
CA VAL A 27 -22.45 19.68 6.64
C VAL A 27 -22.33 21.11 6.16
N ASP A 28 -22.78 21.37 4.92
CA ASP A 28 -23.62 22.52 4.67
C ASP A 28 -24.36 22.35 3.33
N PRO A 29 -25.70 22.53 3.32
CA PRO A 29 -26.47 22.62 2.10
C PRO A 29 -26.33 24.05 1.55
N VAL A 30 -26.14 24.19 0.23
CA VAL A 30 -26.62 25.29 -0.63
C VAL A 30 -25.63 25.53 -1.80
N MET A 31 -26.19 25.29 -3.00
CA MET A 31 -25.86 25.85 -4.32
C MET A 31 -24.65 25.31 -5.10
N GLY A 32 -24.96 24.41 -6.04
CA GLY A 32 -24.85 24.67 -7.48
C GLY A 32 -23.65 25.45 -8.00
N GLU A 33 -22.60 24.71 -8.39
CA GLU A 33 -21.97 24.72 -9.72
C GLU A 33 -20.83 23.69 -9.69
N GLU A 34 -20.85 22.71 -10.59
CA GLU A 34 -19.77 21.72 -10.74
C GLU A 34 -18.57 22.38 -11.45
N VAL A 35 -17.77 23.12 -10.69
CA VAL A 35 -16.38 23.41 -11.06
C VAL A 35 -15.54 22.29 -10.45
N ASP A 36 -14.66 21.66 -11.23
CA ASP A 36 -13.71 20.69 -10.68
C ASP A 36 -12.85 21.43 -9.63
N PRO A 37 -13.01 21.16 -8.32
CA PRO A 37 -12.28 21.89 -7.31
C PRO A 37 -10.81 21.50 -7.42
N GLU A 38 -9.93 22.50 -7.49
CA GLU A 38 -8.51 22.30 -7.20
C GLU A 38 -8.39 21.61 -5.84
N PRO A 39 -7.45 20.64 -5.69
CA PRO A 39 -7.27 19.92 -4.44
C PRO A 39 -7.04 20.92 -3.31
N ASP A 40 -7.90 20.85 -2.28
CA ASP A 40 -7.83 21.72 -1.10
C ASP A 40 -6.44 21.58 -0.46
N PRO A 41 -5.66 22.66 -0.32
CA PRO A 41 -4.34 22.59 0.31
C PRO A 41 -4.38 22.14 1.78
N GLU A 42 -5.55 22.19 2.45
CA GLU A 42 -5.75 21.61 3.77
C GLU A 42 -6.17 20.12 3.75
N GLN A 43 -6.52 19.57 2.58
CA GLN A 43 -6.67 18.12 2.43
C GLN A 43 -5.29 17.47 2.47
N GLY A 44 -5.05 16.66 3.50
CA GLY A 44 -3.82 15.89 3.65
C GLY A 44 -3.50 15.05 2.40
N MET A 45 -2.25 14.59 2.31
CA MET A 45 -1.76 13.81 1.17
C MET A 45 -1.70 12.30 1.48
N VAL A 46 -1.92 11.47 0.46
CA VAL A 46 -1.75 10.01 0.56
C VAL A 46 -0.52 9.55 -0.21
N THR A 47 0.47 8.98 0.48
CA THR A 47 1.52 8.20 -0.20
C THR A 47 1.10 6.74 -0.31
N LEU A 48 0.99 6.25 -1.55
CA LEU A 48 0.74 4.85 -1.91
C LEU A 48 2.07 4.10 -1.97
N VAL A 49 2.20 3.04 -1.18
CA VAL A 49 3.48 2.34 -1.02
C VAL A 49 3.35 0.88 -1.44
N HIS A 50 4.28 0.39 -2.27
CA HIS A 50 4.42 -1.02 -2.60
C HIS A 50 5.86 -1.48 -2.35
N ALA A 51 6.04 -2.62 -1.70
CA ALA A 51 7.35 -3.21 -1.46
C ALA A 51 7.58 -4.39 -2.42
N ILE A 52 8.72 -4.39 -3.11
CA ILE A 52 9.19 -5.48 -3.93
C ILE A 52 10.17 -6.31 -3.09
N GLU A 53 9.79 -7.55 -2.81
CA GLU A 53 10.68 -8.48 -2.11
C GLU A 53 11.71 -9.06 -3.09
N PRO A 54 13.02 -8.92 -2.82
CA PRO A 54 14.06 -9.46 -3.69
C PRO A 54 13.98 -10.98 -3.73
N PHE A 55 13.96 -11.52 -4.96
CA PHE A 55 13.83 -12.95 -5.25
C PHE A 55 14.89 -13.82 -4.54
N GLU A 56 16.09 -13.28 -4.29
CA GLU A 56 17.21 -13.96 -3.65
C GLU A 56 16.88 -14.49 -2.24
N ARG A 57 15.92 -13.89 -1.54
CA ARG A 57 15.56 -14.29 -0.17
C ARG A 57 14.79 -15.62 -0.11
N TYR A 58 14.19 -16.04 -1.22
CA TYR A 58 13.45 -17.32 -1.30
C TYR A 58 14.31 -18.49 -1.80
N THR A 59 15.52 -18.23 -2.33
CA THR A 59 16.40 -19.27 -2.90
C THR A 59 17.54 -19.71 -1.99
N PHE A 60 17.67 -19.17 -0.77
CA PHE A 60 18.62 -19.65 0.25
C PHE A 60 17.89 -20.15 1.52
N PRO A 61 18.12 -21.40 1.98
CA PRO A 61 19.22 -22.30 1.65
C PRO A 61 18.76 -23.42 0.70
N ALA A 62 19.05 -23.32 -0.60
CA ALA A 62 18.91 -24.43 -1.53
C ALA A 62 20.25 -24.70 -2.24
N GLU A 63 20.46 -25.96 -2.59
CA GLU A 63 21.73 -26.61 -2.92
C GLU A 63 22.62 -25.93 -3.99
N PRO A 64 23.93 -26.28 -4.07
CA PRO A 64 24.92 -25.67 -4.98
C PRO A 64 24.63 -25.75 -6.49
N SER A 65 23.49 -26.28 -6.91
CA SER A 65 23.13 -26.54 -8.31
C SER A 65 22.24 -25.47 -8.96
N MET A 66 21.73 -24.47 -8.23
CA MET A 66 20.82 -23.46 -8.78
C MET A 66 21.50 -22.10 -8.96
N TYR A 67 22.47 -22.02 -9.87
CA TYR A 67 22.98 -20.72 -10.35
C TYR A 67 21.93 -20.08 -11.26
N THR A 68 21.14 -19.14 -10.74
CA THR A 68 20.35 -18.24 -11.60
C THR A 68 21.30 -17.30 -12.33
N SER A 69 21.20 -17.20 -13.66
CA SER A 69 22.05 -16.27 -14.41
C SER A 69 21.73 -14.81 -14.03
N ALA A 70 22.74 -13.94 -14.07
CA ALA A 70 22.54 -12.50 -13.84
C ALA A 70 21.45 -11.91 -14.76
N SER A 71 21.36 -12.40 -16.01
CA SER A 71 20.31 -11.99 -16.96
C SER A 71 18.90 -12.40 -16.55
N MET A 72 18.75 -13.56 -15.89
CA MET A 72 17.46 -14.02 -15.38
C MET A 72 17.04 -13.18 -14.17
N VAL A 73 17.96 -12.93 -13.23
CA VAL A 73 17.74 -12.06 -12.06
C VAL A 73 17.30 -10.67 -12.49
N GLU A 74 18.00 -10.07 -13.46
CA GLU A 74 17.66 -8.74 -13.99
C GLU A 74 16.29 -8.73 -14.67
N SER A 75 15.96 -9.79 -15.42
CA SER A 75 14.65 -9.91 -16.09
C SER A 75 13.50 -10.01 -15.08
N VAL A 76 13.69 -10.78 -13.99
CA VAL A 76 12.71 -10.89 -12.90
C VAL A 76 12.55 -9.56 -12.18
N ARG A 77 13.66 -8.89 -11.83
CA ARG A 77 13.63 -7.57 -11.19
C ARG A 77 12.88 -6.56 -12.04
N LYS A 78 13.18 -6.51 -13.34
CA LYS A 78 12.50 -5.62 -14.29
C LYS A 78 10.99 -5.91 -14.37
N ALA A 79 10.60 -7.18 -14.41
CA ALA A 79 9.19 -7.58 -14.42
C ALA A 79 8.47 -7.19 -13.13
N GLN A 80 9.08 -7.44 -11.96
CA GLN A 80 8.53 -7.03 -10.66
C GLN A 80 8.36 -5.51 -10.57
N HIS A 81 9.36 -4.76 -11.04
CA HIS A 81 9.28 -3.30 -11.05
C HIS A 81 8.17 -2.79 -11.96
N GLN A 82 8.03 -3.36 -13.17
CA GLN A 82 6.95 -3.01 -14.09
C GLN A 82 5.57 -3.30 -13.47
N ASN A 83 5.40 -4.45 -12.83
CA ASN A 83 4.16 -4.81 -12.14
C ASN A 83 3.84 -3.84 -10.99
N ALA A 84 4.85 -3.45 -10.21
CA ALA A 84 4.70 -2.47 -9.13
C ALA A 84 4.22 -1.11 -9.66
N VAL A 85 4.80 -0.65 -10.78
CA VAL A 85 4.38 0.60 -11.45
C VAL A 85 2.93 0.50 -11.92
N GLU A 86 2.53 -0.61 -12.52
CA GLU A 86 1.14 -0.81 -12.98
C GLU A 86 0.15 -0.86 -11.82
N LEU A 87 0.50 -1.56 -10.73
CA LEU A 87 -0.29 -1.62 -9.51
C LEU A 87 -0.49 -0.24 -8.89
N LEU A 88 0.60 0.51 -8.69
CA LEU A 88 0.55 1.84 -8.11
C LEU A 88 -0.17 2.83 -9.03
N SER A 89 -0.03 2.70 -10.35
CA SER A 89 -0.80 3.51 -11.31
C SER A 89 -2.30 3.27 -11.16
N ARG A 90 -2.74 2.01 -11.03
CA ARG A 90 -4.16 1.67 -10.79
C ARG A 90 -4.65 2.27 -9.47
N ALA A 91 -3.88 2.14 -8.40
CA ALA A 91 -4.20 2.71 -7.09
C ALA A 91 -4.26 4.25 -7.13
N PHE A 92 -3.32 4.89 -7.83
CA PHE A 92 -3.28 6.33 -8.03
C PHE A 92 -4.53 6.84 -8.76
N GLN A 93 -5.03 6.12 -9.78
CA GLN A 93 -6.29 6.49 -10.43
C GLN A 93 -7.49 6.46 -9.47
N ILE A 94 -7.47 5.62 -8.42
CA ILE A 94 -8.52 5.62 -7.39
C ILE A 94 -8.44 6.91 -6.56
N CYS A 95 -7.25 7.33 -6.14
CA CYS A 95 -7.03 8.60 -5.43
C CYS A 95 -7.46 9.81 -6.29
N ARG A 96 -7.08 9.81 -7.57
CA ARG A 96 -7.44 10.87 -8.53
C ARG A 96 -8.96 10.99 -8.68
N LYS A 97 -9.69 9.88 -8.81
CA LYS A 97 -11.16 9.88 -8.87
C LYS A 97 -11.79 10.38 -7.57
N ALA A 98 -11.14 10.16 -6.44
CA ALA A 98 -11.57 10.69 -5.15
C ALA A 98 -11.15 12.16 -4.92
N LYS A 99 -10.48 12.79 -5.88
CA LYS A 99 -9.92 14.16 -5.80
C LYS A 99 -8.97 14.37 -4.61
N ILE A 100 -8.21 13.32 -4.24
CA ILE A 100 -7.24 13.37 -3.14
C ILE A 100 -5.82 13.36 -3.72
N LYS A 101 -4.98 14.29 -3.27
CA LYS A 101 -3.57 14.35 -3.66
C LYS A 101 -2.86 13.08 -3.21
N ALA A 102 -2.19 12.43 -4.16
CA ALA A 102 -1.44 11.22 -3.90
C ALA A 102 -0.04 11.26 -4.51
N GLU A 103 0.86 10.49 -3.92
CA GLU A 103 2.19 10.19 -4.45
C GLU A 103 2.41 8.68 -4.35
N THR A 104 3.34 8.15 -5.12
CA THR A 104 3.65 6.72 -5.17
C THR A 104 5.08 6.47 -4.73
N LEU A 105 5.30 5.41 -3.95
CA LEU A 105 6.61 5.00 -3.48
C LEU A 105 6.78 3.49 -3.67
N ILE A 106 7.88 3.09 -4.31
CA ILE A 106 8.29 1.69 -4.41
C ILE A 106 9.45 1.49 -3.44
N LEU A 107 9.33 0.47 -2.59
CA LEU A 107 10.37 0.04 -1.66
C LEU A 107 10.97 -1.28 -2.13
N GLU A 108 12.27 -1.49 -1.92
CA GLU A 108 12.94 -2.76 -2.22
C GLU A 108 13.41 -3.39 -0.90
N GLY A 109 12.95 -4.61 -0.60
CA GLY A 109 13.29 -5.31 0.65
C GLY A 109 12.13 -6.10 1.25
N ASP A 110 12.29 -6.55 2.50
CA ASP A 110 11.21 -7.19 3.26
C ASP A 110 10.04 -6.23 3.43
N THR A 111 8.83 -6.64 3.05
CA THR A 111 7.66 -5.76 3.10
C THR A 111 7.43 -5.18 4.50
N LYS A 112 7.64 -5.96 5.55
CA LYS A 112 7.29 -5.57 6.93
C LYS A 112 8.31 -4.58 7.49
N GLU A 113 9.60 -4.85 7.25
CA GLU A 113 10.70 -3.97 7.67
C GLU A 113 10.65 -2.66 6.88
N MET A 114 10.52 -2.73 5.56
CA MET A 114 10.52 -1.57 4.68
C MET A 114 9.36 -0.61 4.99
N LEU A 115 8.16 -1.11 5.30
CA LEU A 115 7.05 -0.27 5.71
C LEU A 115 7.33 0.46 7.04
N CYS A 116 7.89 -0.23 8.03
CA CYS A 116 8.21 0.39 9.33
C CYS A 116 9.35 1.42 9.21
N GLN A 117 10.38 1.10 8.42
CA GLN A 117 11.49 2.01 8.13
C GLN A 117 11.00 3.26 7.39
N ALA A 118 10.18 3.08 6.36
CA ALA A 118 9.58 4.19 5.61
C ALA A 118 8.75 5.11 6.51
N VAL A 119 7.98 4.54 7.45
CA VAL A 119 7.23 5.33 8.45
C VAL A 119 8.14 6.25 9.24
N GLU A 120 9.28 5.74 9.70
CA GLU A 120 10.22 6.47 10.54
C GLU A 120 11.02 7.51 9.74
N GLU A 121 11.58 7.13 8.59
CA GLU A 121 12.44 7.99 7.78
C GLU A 121 11.70 9.16 7.11
N MET A 122 10.45 8.94 6.71
CA MET A 122 9.63 9.96 6.03
C MET A 122 8.57 10.57 6.97
N HIS A 123 8.62 10.26 8.27
CA HIS A 123 7.75 10.82 9.30
C HIS A 123 6.25 10.73 8.97
N PHE A 124 5.77 9.55 8.57
CA PHE A 124 4.35 9.38 8.28
C PHE A 124 3.48 9.36 9.55
N ASP A 125 2.41 10.15 9.55
CA ASP A 125 1.49 10.25 10.70
C ASP A 125 0.55 9.05 10.87
N LEU A 126 0.37 8.25 9.81
CA LEU A 126 -0.54 7.10 9.79
C LEU A 126 -0.07 6.07 8.77
N LEU A 127 0.03 4.81 9.19
CA LEU A 127 0.22 3.65 8.31
C LEU A 127 -1.11 2.91 8.15
N VAL A 128 -1.63 2.83 6.92
CA VAL A 128 -2.82 2.03 6.60
C VAL A 128 -2.40 0.76 5.88
N VAL A 129 -2.89 -0.38 6.37
CA VAL A 129 -2.66 -1.71 5.79
C VAL A 129 -3.98 -2.48 5.67
N GLY A 130 -4.05 -3.39 4.71
CA GLY A 130 -5.11 -4.40 4.68
C GLY A 130 -4.96 -5.39 5.83
N SER A 131 -6.08 -5.89 6.35
CA SER A 131 -6.09 -6.94 7.40
C SER A 131 -5.45 -8.27 6.97
N ARG A 132 -5.27 -8.49 5.67
CA ARG A 132 -4.74 -9.71 5.04
C ARG A 132 -4.00 -9.33 3.75
N GLY A 133 -3.02 -10.13 3.35
CA GLY A 133 -2.37 -10.06 2.03
C GLY A 133 -2.84 -11.18 1.09
N LEU A 134 -1.99 -11.55 0.12
CA LEU A 134 -2.25 -12.56 -0.92
C LEU A 134 -2.62 -13.98 -0.43
N GLY A 135 -2.56 -14.27 0.87
CA GLY A 135 -2.85 -15.58 1.47
C GLY A 135 -4.29 -15.79 1.94
N ALA A 136 -4.93 -16.88 1.48
CA ALA A 136 -6.33 -17.25 1.75
C ALA A 136 -6.58 -17.98 3.10
N ILE A 137 -6.08 -17.47 4.23
CA ILE A 137 -6.38 -18.06 5.55
C ILE A 137 -7.80 -17.64 5.98
N LYS A 138 -8.73 -18.60 6.05
CA LYS A 138 -10.17 -18.39 6.32
C LYS A 138 -10.54 -18.07 7.79
N ARG A 139 -9.61 -17.62 8.64
CA ARG A 139 -9.86 -17.39 10.08
C ARG A 139 -9.46 -15.99 10.53
N ALA A 140 -9.96 -15.57 11.69
CA ALA A 140 -9.87 -14.23 12.30
C ALA A 140 -8.44 -13.77 12.69
N PHE A 141 -7.42 -14.13 11.93
CA PHE A 141 -6.05 -13.72 12.13
C PHE A 141 -5.67 -12.59 11.18
N LEU A 142 -4.88 -11.65 11.69
CA LEU A 142 -4.19 -10.65 10.88
C LEU A 142 -3.20 -11.32 9.92
N GLY A 143 -2.92 -10.67 8.79
CA GLY A 143 -1.81 -11.02 7.92
C GLY A 143 -0.47 -10.74 8.59
N SER A 144 0.59 -11.42 8.14
CA SER A 144 1.94 -11.27 8.69
C SER A 144 2.48 -9.85 8.62
N VAL A 145 2.17 -9.11 7.54
CA VAL A 145 2.54 -7.70 7.38
C VAL A 145 1.78 -6.81 8.35
N SER A 146 0.45 -6.93 8.40
CA SER A 146 -0.38 -6.10 9.29
C SER A 146 -0.09 -6.34 10.77
N ASP A 147 0.16 -7.61 11.15
CA ASP A 147 0.54 -7.97 12.51
C ASP A 147 1.90 -7.39 12.90
N PHE A 148 2.90 -7.53 12.03
CA PHE A 148 4.22 -6.95 12.27
C PHE A 148 4.17 -5.43 12.40
N CYS A 149 3.49 -4.75 11.46
CA CYS A 149 3.37 -3.29 11.48
C CYS A 149 2.69 -2.79 12.76
N ALA A 150 1.63 -3.46 13.21
CA ALA A 150 0.92 -3.09 14.45
C ALA A 150 1.82 -3.11 15.70
N HIS A 151 2.84 -3.97 15.72
CA HIS A 151 3.76 -4.09 16.84
C HIS A 151 5.02 -3.21 16.72
N HIS A 152 5.41 -2.81 15.51
CA HIS A 152 6.74 -2.21 15.27
C HIS A 152 6.71 -0.80 14.65
N ALA A 153 5.63 -0.40 13.97
CA ALA A 153 5.57 0.91 13.33
C ALA A 153 5.62 2.04 14.37
N LYS A 154 6.36 3.12 14.05
CA LYS A 154 6.52 4.29 14.92
C LYS A 154 5.40 5.33 14.78
N CYS A 155 4.33 4.98 14.08
CA CYS A 155 3.12 5.78 13.95
C CYS A 155 1.87 4.92 14.19
N PRO A 156 0.70 5.55 14.42
CA PRO A 156 -0.58 4.85 14.42
C PRO A 156 -0.75 3.93 13.19
N VAL A 157 -1.24 2.72 13.43
CA VAL A 157 -1.52 1.73 12.37
C VAL A 157 -3.02 1.51 12.28
N LEU A 158 -3.57 1.77 11.09
CA LEU A 158 -4.96 1.46 10.75
C LEU A 158 -5.01 0.18 9.92
N ILE A 159 -5.59 -0.86 10.50
CA ILE A 159 -5.80 -2.15 9.82
C ILE A 159 -7.23 -2.19 9.31
N VAL A 160 -7.41 -2.18 7.99
CA VAL A 160 -8.73 -2.20 7.37
C VAL A 160 -9.13 -3.63 6.98
N LYS A 161 -10.29 -4.06 7.47
CA LYS A 161 -10.90 -5.35 7.16
C LYS A 161 -12.13 -5.15 6.26
N PRO A 162 -12.22 -5.86 5.11
CA PRO A 162 -13.42 -5.82 4.30
C PRO A 162 -14.60 -6.47 5.04
N PRO A 163 -15.85 -6.04 4.77
CA PRO A 163 -17.03 -6.66 5.33
C PRO A 163 -17.07 -8.15 4.98
N HIS A 164 -17.61 -8.96 5.88
CA HIS A 164 -17.89 -10.36 5.57
C HIS A 164 -18.91 -10.41 4.43
N LYS A 165 -18.63 -11.24 3.41
CA LYS A 165 -19.63 -11.61 2.40
C LYS A 165 -20.69 -12.51 3.04
#